data_AF-A0A4Y6IBG7-F1
#
_entry.id   AF-A0A4Y6IBG7-F1
#
_cell.length_a   1.000
_cell.length_b   1.000
_cell.length_c   1.000
_cell.angle_alpha   90.00
_cell.angle_beta   90.00
_cell.angle_gamma   90.00
#
_symmetry.space_group_name_H-M   'P 1'
#
loop_
_entity.id
_entity.type
_entity.pdbx_description
1 polymer ?
#
loop_
_entity_poly.entity_id
_entity_poly.type
_entity_poly.pdbx_seq_one_letter_code
_entity_poly.pdbx_strand_id
1 'polypeptide(L)'
;MGALAQLIERWTKRMLLVVGIAGVLVIYLGFLYLLISGRSTESISWLFLLSPWACIFFGLSTQDQLATLHWFKAKFSRKSKG
;
A
#
# COMPACT_ATOMS: atom_id res chain seq x y z
N MET A 1 -12.97 30.82 3.05
CA MET A 1 -12.38 29.70 3.84
C MET A 1 -12.15 28.41 3.02
N GLY A 2 -12.06 28.45 1.68
CA GLY A 2 -11.97 27.23 0.86
C GLY A 2 -10.57 26.80 0.40
N ALA A 3 -9.64 27.74 0.19
CA ALA A 3 -8.34 27.43 -0.42
C ALA A 3 -7.39 26.65 0.50
N LEU A 4 -7.40 26.95 1.81
CA LEU A 4 -6.58 26.25 2.80
C LEU A 4 -7.05 24.80 3.01
N ALA A 5 -8.36 24.56 3.06
CA ALA A 5 -8.92 23.21 3.18
C ALA A 5 -8.52 22.32 1.98
N GLN A 6 -8.56 22.88 0.77
CA GLN A 6 -8.16 22.21 -0.47
C GLN A 6 -6.64 21.91 -0.53
N LEU A 7 -5.81 22.71 0.13
CA LEU A 7 -4.37 22.46 0.25
C LEU A 7 -4.10 21.33 1.24
N ILE A 8 -4.74 21.38 2.42
CA ILE A 8 -4.59 20.36 3.46
C ILE A 8 -5.03 19.00 2.93
N GLU A 9 -6.17 18.92 2.24
CA GLU A 9 -6.65 17.64 1.71
C GLU A 9 -5.68 17.03 0.68
N ARG A 10 -5.10 17.86 -0.19
CA ARG A 10 -4.10 17.41 -1.17
C ARG A 10 -2.81 16.95 -0.49
N TRP A 11 -2.34 17.69 0.51
CA TRP A 11 -1.13 17.34 1.25
C TRP A 11 -1.32 16.07 2.08
N THR A 12 -2.46 15.92 2.77
CA THR A 12 -2.79 14.73 3.56
C THR A 12 -2.85 13.48 2.69
N LYS A 13 -3.51 13.54 1.52
CA LYS A 13 -3.53 12.44 0.54
C LYS A 13 -2.12 12.06 0.09
N ARG A 14 -1.29 13.07 -0.21
CA ARG A 14 0.11 12.85 -0.63
C ARG A 14 0.97 12.26 0.48
N MET A 15 0.79 12.69 1.72
CA MET A 15 1.49 12.15 2.89
C MET A 15 1.10 10.70 3.17
N LEU A 16 -0.19 10.36 3.12
CA LEU A 16 -0.67 8.97 3.24
C LEU A 16 -0.06 8.06 2.18
N LEU A 17 0.07 8.55 0.96
CA LEU A 17 0.68 7.81 -0.15
C LEU A 17 2.18 7.60 0.07
N VAL A 18 2.92 8.64 0.46
CA VAL A 18 4.36 8.55 0.74
C VAL A 18 4.65 7.65 1.94
N VAL A 19 3.89 7.80 3.04
CA VAL A 19 4.02 6.97 4.25
C VAL A 19 3.69 5.52 3.94
N GLY A 20 2.65 5.27 3.14
CA GLY A 20 2.30 3.94 2.70
C GLY A 20 3.40 3.27 1.85
N ILE A 21 3.94 3.98 0.86
CA ILE A 21 5.06 3.48 0.02
C ILE A 21 6.30 3.21 0.88
N ALA A 22 6.66 4.15 1.76
CA ALA A 22 7.77 3.99 2.68
C ALA A 22 7.57 2.79 3.61
N GLY A 23 6.35 2.59 4.12
CA GLY A 23 5.99 1.45 4.96
C GLY A 23 6.14 0.11 4.23
N VAL A 24 5.67 0.02 2.99
CA VAL A 24 5.90 -1.17 2.13
C VAL A 24 7.39 -1.40 1.92
N LEU A 25 8.15 -0.37 1.56
CA LEU A 25 9.60 -0.46 1.38
C LEU A 25 10.30 -0.99 2.64
N VAL A 26 10.01 -0.42 3.80
CA VAL A 26 10.60 -0.83 5.08
C VAL A 26 10.26 -2.28 5.42
N ILE A 27 9.01 -2.72 5.20
CA ILE A 27 8.60 -4.10 5.50
C ILE A 27 9.28 -5.08 4.56
N TYR A 28 9.29 -4.81 3.25
CA TYR A 28 9.92 -5.70 2.28
C TYR A 28 11.44 -5.74 2.46
N LEU A 29 12.08 -4.61 2.72
CA LEU A 29 13.52 -4.55 3.03
C LEU A 29 13.84 -5.24 4.36
N GLY A 30 12.99 -5.09 5.38
CA GLY A 30 13.13 -5.80 6.65
C GLY A 30 13.00 -7.31 6.48
N PHE A 31 12.04 -7.76 5.66
CA PHE A 31 11.88 -9.17 5.33
C PHE A 31 13.07 -9.72 4.54
N LEU A 32 13.59 -8.94 3.58
CA LEU A 32 14.80 -9.29 2.82
C LEU A 32 16.01 -9.41 3.74
N TYR A 33 16.15 -8.49 4.70
CA TYR A 33 17.21 -8.52 5.70
C TYR A 33 17.10 -9.75 6.62
N LEU A 34 15.89 -10.08 7.07
CA LEU A 34 15.62 -11.28 7.88
C LEU A 34 15.92 -12.57 7.10
N LEU A 35 15.57 -12.60 5.81
CA LEU A 35 15.85 -13.72 4.90
C LEU A 35 17.36 -13.94 4.73
N ILE A 36 18.12 -12.87 4.52
CA ILE A 36 19.59 -12.92 4.42
C ILE A 36 20.22 -13.33 5.76
N SER A 37 19.63 -12.91 6.88
CA SER A 37 20.12 -13.23 8.23
C SER A 37 19.72 -14.62 8.73
N GLY A 38 18.94 -15.39 7.96
CA GLY A 38 18.57 -16.77 8.30
C GLY A 38 17.60 -16.90 9.50
N ARG A 39 16.89 -15.83 9.88
CA ARG A 39 15.87 -15.90 10.95
C ARG A 39 14.52 -16.33 10.38
N SER A 40 13.84 -17.23 11.10
CA SER A 40 12.47 -17.64 10.78
C SER A 40 11.52 -16.45 10.76
N THR A 41 11.02 -16.11 9.58
CA THR A 41 10.00 -15.10 9.31
C THR A 41 8.56 -15.58 9.54
N GLU A 42 8.40 -16.79 10.08
CA GLU A 42 7.13 -17.52 10.19
C GLU A 42 6.10 -16.83 11.12
N SER A 43 6.54 -15.94 12.00
CA SER A 43 5.68 -15.22 12.94
C SER A 43 5.28 -13.80 12.50
N ILE A 44 5.78 -13.30 11.37
CA ILE A 44 5.30 -12.00 10.88
C ILE A 44 3.89 -12.17 10.34
N SER A 45 2.93 -11.70 11.15
CA SER A 45 1.52 -11.71 10.79
C SER A 45 1.32 -10.97 9.47
N TRP A 46 0.67 -11.64 8.52
CA TRP A 46 0.26 -11.08 7.22
C TRP A 46 -0.49 -9.73 7.34
N LEU A 47 -1.09 -9.47 8.51
CA LEU A 47 -1.69 -8.19 8.90
C LEU A 47 -0.71 -7.01 8.82
N PHE A 48 0.57 -7.23 9.12
CA PHE A 48 1.61 -6.20 9.05
C PHE A 48 1.87 -5.77 7.60
N LEU A 49 1.73 -6.68 6.63
CA LEU A 49 1.81 -6.36 5.20
C LEU A 49 0.54 -5.62 4.71
N LEU A 50 -0.63 -5.92 5.28
CA LEU A 50 -1.89 -5.30 4.86
C LEU A 50 -2.02 -3.84 5.32
N SER A 51 -1.50 -3.50 6.50
CA SER A 51 -1.63 -2.16 7.10
C SER A 51 -1.07 -1.03 6.22
N PRO A 52 0.17 -1.07 5.72
CA PRO A 52 0.68 -0.01 4.85
C PRO A 52 0.01 -0.03 3.48
N TRP A 53 -0.45 -1.19 3.00
CA TRP A 53 -1.21 -1.27 1.75
C TRP A 53 -2.56 -0.57 1.86
N ALA A 54 -3.24 -0.70 3.00
CA ALA A 54 -4.44 0.08 3.32
C ALA A 54 -4.15 1.59 3.41
N CYS A 55 -3.00 1.99 3.99
CA CYS A 55 -2.56 3.40 3.99
C CYS A 55 -2.31 3.95 2.58
N ILE A 56 -1.67 3.18 1.70
CA ILE A 56 -1.51 3.55 0.28
C ILE A 56 -2.88 3.72 -0.35
N PHE A 57 -3.76 2.72 -0.21
CA PHE A 57 -5.08 2.73 -0.84
C PHE A 57 -5.91 3.95 -0.42
N PHE A 58 -5.95 4.29 0.87
CA PHE A 58 -6.66 5.48 1.35
C PHE A 58 -5.99 6.81 0.97
N GLY A 59 -4.68 6.83 0.69
CA GLY A 59 -3.97 8.00 0.19
C GLY A 59 -4.17 8.30 -1.29
N LEU A 60 -4.63 7.32 -2.08
CA LEU A 60 -4.88 7.48 -3.52
C LEU A 60 -6.14 8.30 -3.80
N SER A 61 -6.17 8.98 -4.95
CA SER A 61 -7.40 9.61 -5.45
C SER A 61 -8.44 8.54 -5.80
N THR A 62 -9.73 8.89 -5.76
CA THR A 62 -10.82 7.95 -6.06
C THR A 62 -10.69 7.33 -7.46
N GLN A 63 -10.15 8.07 -8.43
CA GLN A 63 -9.91 7.55 -9.78
C GLN A 63 -8.77 6.52 -9.80
N ASP A 64 -7.71 6.74 -9.03
CA ASP A 64 -6.57 5.83 -8.94
C ASP A 64 -6.92 4.58 -8.11
N GLN A 65 -7.75 4.73 -7.07
CA GLN A 65 -8.33 3.59 -6.32
C GLN A 65 -9.12 2.68 -7.26
N LEU A 66 -9.99 3.27 -8.09
CA LEU A 66 -10.79 2.54 -9.09
C LEU A 66 -9.91 1.87 -10.14
N ALA A 67 -8.88 2.55 -10.65
CA ALA A 67 -7.93 1.99 -11.59
C ALA A 67 -7.16 0.80 -10.98
N THR A 68 -6.76 0.91 -9.71
CA THR A 68 -6.08 -0.17 -8.97
C THR A 68 -7.01 -1.35 -8.74
N LEU A 69 -8.27 -1.11 -8.34
CA LEU A 69 -9.30 -2.16 -8.23
C LEU A 69 -9.59 -2.83 -9.57
N HIS A 70 -9.64 -2.06 -10.65
CA HIS A 70 -9.85 -2.60 -11.99
C HIS A 70 -8.67 -3.46 -12.44
N TRP A 71 -7.43 -3.00 -12.21
CA TRP A 71 -6.23 -3.78 -12.45
C TRP A 71 -6.20 -5.06 -11.59
N PHE A 72 -6.57 -4.97 -10.31
CA PHE A 72 -6.61 -6.10 -9.39
C PHE A 72 -7.65 -7.13 -9.82
N LYS A 73 -8.86 -6.67 -10.18
CA LYS A 73 -9.94 -7.51 -10.72
C LYS A 73 -9.53 -8.17 -12.03
N ALA A 74 -8.86 -7.45 -12.93
CA ALA A 74 -8.33 -8.00 -14.18
C ALA A 74 -7.22 -9.04 -13.94
N LYS A 75 -6.36 -8.83 -12.94
CA LYS A 75 -5.30 -9.77 -12.53
C LYS A 75 -5.89 -11.05 -11.94
N PHE A 76 -6.92 -10.94 -11.11
CA PHE A 76 -7.61 -12.09 -10.50
C PHE A 76 -8.52 -12.84 -11.48
N SER A 77 -9.21 -12.13 -12.37
CA SER A 77 -10.05 -12.75 -13.41
C SER A 77 -9.22 -13.56 -14.41
N ARG A 78 -7.99 -13.14 -14.71
CA ARG A 78 -7.04 -13.92 -15.52
C ARG A 78 -6.59 -15.23 -14.85
N LYS A 79 -6.70 -15.36 -13.52
CA LYS A 79 -6.30 -16.57 -12.79
C LYS A 79 -7.43 -17.63 -12.72
N SER A 80 -8.66 -17.29 -13.11
CA SER A 80 -9.81 -18.22 -13.08
C SER A 80 -9.98 -19.04 -14.37
N LYS A 81 -9.11 -18.86 -15.38
CA LYS A 81 -9.06 -19.67 -16.61
C LYS A 81 -7.70 -20.39 -16.74
N GLY A 82 -7.25 -21.00 -15.65
CA GLY A 82 -6.09 -21.90 -15.63
C GLY A 82 -6.49 -23.19 -14.94
#